data_AF-B4UC26-F1
#
_entry.id   AF-B4UC26-F1
#
_cell.length_a   1.000
_cell.length_b   1.000
_cell.length_c   1.000
_cell.angle_alpha   90.00
_cell.angle_beta   90.00
_cell.angle_gamma   90.00
#
_symmetry.space_group_name_H-M   'P 1'
#
loop_
_entity.id
_entity.type
_entity.pdbx_description
1 polymer ?
#
loop_
_entity_poly.entity_id
_entity_poly.type
_entity_poly.pdbx_seq_one_letter_code
_entity_poly.pdbx_strand_id
1 'polypeptide(L)'
;MPARVEERLVAGGEGGALVVHHLVLRGSNRAIGHHLGEIARTRYGLEATAARDPLRVRVQQEWLRRNAPVLHERVRGAADALGVDADDDAYDVSRLGAPPPVAGCSAAFVPPRDAAAGHPLVSRAFDFALPCGRGPRGSGPGADRPYLLELHPTDGHATLAVVAFDLLGGALDGINAEGLVVVAASDVEAAEARPLEPEAETVGLDELQLGRHLLETCANAIQAREALLAAKHHYAAYPVHWLVADRHGDAFAFEVGLGRNRAHLLDAAGLPLVLTNHALHRHPEREPLPAGPGPAGTYARWRALRGALAEASEPWTPPALAAAAARAFVEPPGGPGELTDERTLWHGVYDLRERALEVTFFERDEPDPLRRGGLRSVRTPPLRFELRD
;
A
#
# COMPACT_ATOMS: atom_id res chain seq x y z
N MET A 1 10.12 -14.67 -23.69
CA MET A 1 9.34 -15.80 -23.14
C MET A 1 8.18 -15.23 -22.34
N PRO A 2 6.98 -15.85 -22.36
CA PRO A 2 5.88 -15.40 -21.52
C PRO A 2 6.20 -15.59 -20.04
N ALA A 3 5.56 -14.80 -19.17
CA ALA A 3 5.66 -15.00 -17.73
C ALA A 3 5.02 -16.34 -17.34
N ARG A 4 5.58 -17.00 -16.34
CA ARG A 4 4.90 -18.10 -15.65
C ARG A 4 3.89 -17.49 -14.69
N VAL A 5 2.68 -18.04 -14.66
CA VAL A 5 1.54 -17.47 -13.97
C VAL A 5 0.90 -18.54 -13.10
N GLU A 6 0.69 -18.22 -11.84
CA GLU A 6 -0.17 -18.98 -10.95
C GLU A 6 -1.17 -18.02 -10.31
N GLU A 7 -2.43 -18.40 -10.27
CA GLU A 7 -3.47 -17.57 -9.69
C GLU A 7 -4.44 -18.40 -8.88
N ARG A 8 -4.80 -17.90 -7.69
CA ARG A 8 -5.82 -18.50 -6.85
C ARG A 8 -6.66 -17.42 -6.17
N LEU A 9 -7.96 -17.68 -6.05
CA LEU A 9 -8.83 -16.89 -5.20
C LEU A 9 -8.53 -17.22 -3.73
N VAL A 10 -8.23 -16.21 -2.91
CA VAL A 10 -7.84 -16.41 -1.49
C VAL A 10 -8.84 -15.85 -0.50
N ALA A 11 -9.68 -14.90 -0.91
CA ALA A 11 -10.79 -14.39 -0.11
C ALA A 11 -11.94 -13.93 -1.01
N GLY A 12 -13.17 -14.07 -0.51
CA GLY A 12 -14.38 -13.69 -1.24
C GLY A 12 -14.88 -14.72 -2.26
N GLY A 13 -15.75 -14.26 -3.15
CA GLY A 13 -16.39 -15.05 -4.20
C GLY A 13 -17.30 -14.19 -5.08
N GLU A 14 -18.05 -14.82 -5.99
CA GLU A 14 -19.02 -14.11 -6.82
C GLU A 14 -20.06 -13.40 -5.92
N GLY A 15 -20.18 -12.08 -6.05
CA GLY A 15 -21.05 -11.26 -5.19
C GLY A 15 -20.46 -10.89 -3.82
N GLY A 16 -19.23 -11.32 -3.50
CA GLY A 16 -18.53 -10.93 -2.28
C GLY A 16 -18.19 -9.44 -2.23
N ALA A 17 -18.23 -8.88 -1.01
CA ALA A 17 -17.91 -7.48 -0.75
C ALA A 17 -16.43 -7.17 -1.08
N LEU A 18 -15.54 -8.13 -0.80
CA LEU A 18 -14.13 -8.11 -1.17
C LEU A 18 -13.82 -9.41 -1.94
N VAL A 19 -13.08 -9.33 -3.05
CA VAL A 19 -12.62 -10.52 -3.81
C VAL A 19 -11.13 -10.36 -4.04
N VAL A 20 -10.34 -11.30 -3.50
CA VAL A 20 -8.89 -11.18 -3.47
C VAL A 20 -8.24 -12.33 -4.20
N HIS A 21 -7.41 -11.99 -5.19
CA HIS A 21 -6.64 -12.95 -5.96
C HIS A 21 -5.18 -12.93 -5.48
N HIS A 22 -4.62 -14.09 -5.19
CA HIS A 22 -3.18 -14.26 -5.09
C HIS A 22 -2.63 -14.60 -6.47
N LEU A 23 -1.83 -13.68 -7.03
CA LEU A 23 -1.26 -13.78 -8.36
C LEU A 23 0.26 -13.86 -8.26
N VAL A 24 0.83 -14.97 -8.69
CA VAL A 24 2.28 -15.21 -8.74
C VAL A 24 2.76 -15.09 -10.18
N LEU A 25 3.68 -14.17 -10.44
CA LEU A 25 4.26 -13.93 -11.76
C LEU A 25 5.77 -14.09 -11.74
N ARG A 26 6.31 -14.91 -12.65
CA ARG A 26 7.76 -15.15 -12.77
C ARG A 26 8.22 -14.90 -14.20
N GLY A 27 9.26 -14.10 -14.40
CA GLY A 27 9.81 -13.82 -15.72
C GLY A 27 10.44 -12.44 -15.84
N SER A 28 10.70 -11.98 -17.07
CA SER A 28 11.20 -10.62 -17.27
C SER A 28 10.13 -9.58 -16.95
N ASN A 29 10.56 -8.36 -16.58
CA ASN A 29 9.63 -7.28 -16.28
C ASN A 29 8.67 -6.97 -17.44
N ARG A 30 9.13 -7.06 -18.69
CA ARG A 30 8.27 -6.95 -19.88
C ARG A 30 7.23 -8.07 -19.96
N ALA A 31 7.60 -9.32 -19.68
CA ALA A 31 6.65 -10.43 -19.69
C ALA A 31 5.61 -10.33 -18.56
N ILE A 32 6.04 -9.88 -17.37
CA ILE A 32 5.17 -9.58 -16.24
C ILE A 32 4.19 -8.45 -16.62
N GLY A 33 4.71 -7.36 -17.16
CA GLY A 33 3.91 -6.20 -17.58
C GLY A 33 2.88 -6.54 -18.64
N HIS A 34 3.24 -7.37 -19.62
CA HIS A 34 2.29 -7.89 -20.60
C HIS A 34 1.17 -8.69 -19.94
N HIS A 35 1.47 -9.55 -18.97
CA HIS A 35 0.43 -10.31 -18.29
C HIS A 35 -0.50 -9.42 -17.46
N LEU A 36 0.04 -8.43 -16.75
CA LEU A 36 -0.77 -7.45 -16.00
C LEU A 36 -1.63 -6.60 -16.94
N GLY A 37 -1.11 -6.21 -18.10
CA GLY A 37 -1.86 -5.53 -19.16
C GLY A 37 -3.01 -6.37 -19.70
N GLU A 38 -2.80 -7.68 -19.89
CA GLU A 38 -3.86 -8.62 -20.27
C GLU A 38 -4.96 -8.71 -19.21
N ILE A 39 -4.60 -8.75 -17.92
CA ILE A 39 -5.58 -8.71 -16.82
C ILE A 39 -6.38 -7.40 -16.86
N ALA A 40 -5.70 -6.26 -16.97
CA ALA A 40 -6.33 -4.94 -17.06
C ALA A 40 -7.33 -4.88 -18.22
N ARG A 41 -6.93 -5.34 -19.41
CA ARG A 41 -7.76 -5.36 -20.61
C ARG A 41 -8.95 -6.32 -20.48
N THR A 42 -8.71 -7.57 -20.08
CA THR A 42 -9.73 -8.63 -20.13
C THR A 42 -10.71 -8.58 -18.98
N ARG A 43 -10.27 -8.24 -17.76
CA ARG A 43 -11.13 -8.23 -16.56
C ARG A 43 -11.76 -6.88 -16.30
N TYR A 44 -11.00 -5.81 -16.53
CA TYR A 44 -11.43 -4.45 -16.22
C TYR A 44 -11.85 -3.67 -17.46
N GLY A 45 -11.65 -4.23 -18.67
CA GLY A 45 -11.99 -3.55 -19.91
C GLY A 45 -11.15 -2.30 -20.14
N LEU A 46 -9.92 -2.27 -19.62
CA LEU A 46 -9.00 -1.15 -19.80
C LEU A 46 -8.48 -1.13 -21.24
N GLU A 47 -8.50 0.05 -21.83
CA GLU A 47 -7.99 0.34 -23.18
C GLU A 47 -6.91 1.41 -23.07
N ALA A 48 -5.95 1.43 -23.99
CA ALA A 48 -5.00 2.52 -24.06
C ALA A 48 -5.75 3.82 -24.39
N THR A 49 -5.62 4.83 -23.54
CA THR A 49 -6.27 6.13 -23.72
C THR A 49 -5.30 7.15 -24.29
N ALA A 50 -5.81 8.01 -25.16
CA ALA A 50 -5.00 9.07 -25.72
C ALA A 50 -4.53 10.02 -24.62
N ALA A 51 -3.23 10.27 -24.57
CA ALA A 51 -2.61 11.19 -23.66
C ALA A 51 -3.06 12.63 -23.95
N ARG A 52 -3.33 13.38 -22.89
CA ARG A 52 -3.65 14.82 -23.00
C ARG A 52 -2.45 15.66 -23.38
N ASP A 53 -1.26 15.25 -22.91
CA ASP A 53 0.02 15.89 -23.19
C ASP A 53 1.06 14.84 -23.64
N PRO A 54 1.23 14.67 -24.96
CA PRO A 54 2.25 13.76 -25.51
C PRO A 54 3.69 14.14 -25.14
N LEU A 55 4.00 15.44 -25.03
CA LEU A 55 5.35 15.84 -24.63
C LEU A 55 5.67 15.33 -23.22
N ARG A 56 4.72 15.45 -22.29
CA ARG A 56 4.89 14.89 -20.94
C ARG A 56 5.09 13.38 -21.00
N VAL A 57 4.28 12.64 -21.76
CA VAL A 57 4.43 11.17 -21.87
C VAL A 57 5.83 10.81 -22.33
N ARG A 58 6.34 11.45 -23.38
CA ARG A 58 7.70 11.23 -23.87
C ARG A 58 8.75 11.47 -22.78
N VAL A 59 8.61 12.55 -22.01
CA VAL A 59 9.53 12.87 -20.91
C VAL A 59 9.39 11.87 -19.76
N GLN A 60 8.19 11.41 -19.45
CA GLN A 60 7.94 10.36 -18.45
C GLN A 60 8.61 9.04 -18.84
N GLN A 61 8.45 8.58 -20.09
CA GLN A 61 9.10 7.36 -20.57
C GLN A 61 10.62 7.46 -20.46
N GLU A 62 11.19 8.58 -20.89
CA GLU A 62 12.64 8.80 -20.78
C GLU A 62 13.12 8.88 -19.32
N TRP A 63 12.30 9.46 -18.43
CA TRP A 63 12.60 9.49 -17.01
C TRP A 63 12.57 8.09 -16.40
N LEU A 64 11.53 7.29 -16.68
CA LEU A 64 11.41 5.90 -16.23
C LEU A 64 12.58 5.05 -16.75
N ARG A 65 12.92 5.18 -18.03
CA ARG A 65 14.05 4.45 -18.64
C ARG A 65 15.37 4.68 -17.91
N ARG A 66 15.60 5.90 -17.40
CA ARG A 66 16.82 6.28 -16.67
C ARG A 66 16.78 5.98 -15.17
N ASN A 67 15.64 6.21 -14.53
CA ASN A 67 15.54 6.26 -13.06
C ASN A 67 14.74 5.10 -12.46
N ALA A 68 13.88 4.45 -13.25
CA ALA A 68 13.06 3.32 -12.83
C ALA A 68 12.99 2.24 -13.94
N PRO A 69 14.14 1.67 -14.36
CA PRO A 69 14.21 0.79 -15.53
C PRO A 69 13.37 -0.50 -15.40
N VAL A 70 13.19 -1.00 -14.18
CA VAL A 70 12.31 -2.14 -13.87
C VAL A 70 10.85 -1.82 -14.24
N LEU A 71 10.34 -0.67 -13.79
CA LEU A 71 9.00 -0.20 -14.12
C LEU A 71 8.89 0.10 -15.62
N HIS A 72 9.89 0.74 -16.21
CA HIS A 72 9.91 1.02 -17.66
C HIS A 72 9.73 -0.25 -18.51
N GLU A 73 10.46 -1.33 -18.22
CA GLU A 73 10.27 -2.59 -18.95
C GLU A 73 8.88 -3.18 -18.74
N ARG A 74 8.30 -3.02 -17.55
CA ARG A 74 6.92 -3.44 -17.27
C ARG A 74 5.89 -2.62 -18.05
N VAL A 75 6.08 -1.31 -18.18
CA VAL A 75 5.28 -0.41 -19.02
C VAL A 75 5.30 -0.85 -20.47
N ARG A 76 6.47 -1.20 -21.02
CA ARG A 76 6.58 -1.73 -22.38
C ARG A 76 5.79 -3.02 -22.58
N GLY A 77 5.79 -3.89 -21.57
CA GLY A 77 4.96 -5.09 -21.57
C GLY A 77 3.47 -4.77 -21.61
N ALA A 78 3.02 -3.83 -20.76
CA ALA A 78 1.63 -3.40 -20.72
C ALA A 78 1.19 -2.78 -22.06
N ALA A 79 2.05 -1.97 -22.70
CA ALA A 79 1.83 -1.42 -24.03
C ALA A 79 1.57 -2.51 -25.08
N ASP A 80 2.42 -3.56 -25.09
CA ASP A 80 2.27 -4.71 -26.00
C ASP A 80 0.88 -5.36 -25.84
N ALA A 81 0.42 -5.55 -24.60
CA ALA A 81 -0.89 -6.16 -24.30
C ALA A 81 -2.08 -5.27 -24.68
N LEU A 82 -1.91 -3.95 -24.59
CA LEU A 82 -2.92 -2.97 -24.99
C LEU A 82 -2.89 -2.66 -26.49
N GLY A 83 -1.91 -3.19 -27.24
CA GLY A 83 -1.80 -3.03 -28.69
C GLY A 83 -1.32 -1.66 -29.13
N VAL A 84 -0.55 -0.96 -28.29
CA VAL A 84 0.07 0.34 -28.61
C VAL A 84 1.59 0.23 -28.55
N ASP A 85 2.28 1.10 -29.28
CA ASP A 85 3.74 1.23 -29.18
C ASP A 85 4.09 1.94 -27.86
N ALA A 86 5.03 1.38 -27.10
CA ALA A 86 5.48 1.96 -25.83
C ALA A 86 6.23 3.28 -26.03
N ASP A 87 6.79 3.51 -27.22
CA ASP A 87 7.47 4.74 -27.60
C ASP A 87 6.52 5.76 -28.27
N ASP A 88 5.24 5.41 -28.48
CA ASP A 88 4.21 6.33 -28.99
C ASP A 88 3.69 7.21 -27.84
N ASP A 89 4.10 8.47 -27.87
CA ASP A 89 3.75 9.44 -26.84
C ASP A 89 2.29 9.92 -26.91
N ALA A 90 1.52 9.46 -27.90
CA ALA A 90 0.07 9.62 -27.92
C ALA A 90 -0.65 8.79 -26.85
N TYR A 91 0.01 7.85 -26.17
CA TYR A 91 -0.60 6.98 -25.15
C TYR A 91 0.21 6.94 -23.85
N ASP A 92 -0.45 7.14 -22.71
CA ASP A 92 0.18 6.90 -21.40
C ASP A 92 -0.29 5.56 -20.82
N VAL A 93 0.61 4.58 -20.80
CA VAL A 93 0.40 3.25 -20.23
C VAL A 93 1.29 3.01 -19.00
N SER A 94 1.75 4.09 -18.36
CA SER A 94 2.59 4.01 -17.15
C SER A 94 1.83 3.52 -15.91
N ARG A 95 0.51 3.37 -16.00
CA ARG A 95 -0.38 2.84 -14.96
C ARG A 95 -1.45 1.93 -15.57
N LEU A 96 -1.93 0.96 -14.80
CA LEU A 96 -3.07 0.11 -15.14
C LEU A 96 -4.17 0.24 -14.10
N GLY A 97 -4.80 1.41 -14.09
CA GLY A 97 -5.99 1.74 -13.30
C GLY A 97 -6.07 3.23 -13.00
N ALA A 98 -6.74 3.60 -11.91
CA ALA A 98 -7.03 4.99 -11.55
C ALA A 98 -6.41 5.34 -10.19
N PRO A 99 -6.07 6.62 -9.93
CA PRO A 99 -5.60 7.03 -8.61
C PRO A 99 -6.62 6.69 -7.51
N PRO A 100 -6.16 6.26 -6.32
CA PRO A 100 -7.04 5.89 -5.23
C PRO A 100 -7.82 7.10 -4.68
N PRO A 101 -9.05 6.93 -4.19
CA PRO A 101 -9.63 7.87 -3.22
C PRO A 101 -8.84 7.84 -1.91
N VAL A 102 -8.97 8.88 -1.10
CA VAL A 102 -8.36 8.94 0.24
C VAL A 102 -8.77 7.71 1.04
N ALA A 103 -7.77 6.98 1.55
CA ALA A 103 -7.95 5.77 2.35
C ALA A 103 -7.46 5.97 3.80
N GLY A 104 -8.11 5.33 4.75
CA GLY A 104 -7.59 5.23 6.12
C GLY A 104 -6.52 4.14 6.23
N CYS A 105 -5.59 4.31 7.16
CA CYS A 105 -4.56 3.32 7.45
C CYS A 105 -4.10 3.45 8.89
N SER A 106 -3.78 2.31 9.51
CA SER A 106 -2.99 2.25 10.74
C SER A 106 -1.85 1.25 10.56
N ALA A 107 -0.65 1.59 10.98
CA ALA A 107 0.51 0.73 10.90
C ALA A 107 1.39 0.86 12.15
N ALA A 108 2.08 -0.22 12.48
CA ALA A 108 3.03 -0.27 13.58
C ALA A 108 4.25 -1.09 13.20
N PHE A 109 5.42 -0.62 13.60
CA PHE A 109 6.67 -1.38 13.61
C PHE A 109 7.02 -1.78 15.04
N VAL A 110 7.45 -3.03 15.21
CA VAL A 110 8.02 -3.57 16.45
C VAL A 110 9.47 -3.97 16.18
N PRO A 111 10.43 -3.41 16.95
CA PRO A 111 11.85 -3.71 16.76
C PRO A 111 12.19 -5.14 17.21
N PRO A 112 13.32 -5.71 16.73
CA PRO A 112 13.74 -7.07 17.07
C PRO A 112 13.80 -7.34 18.58
N ARG A 113 14.28 -6.35 19.35
CA ARG A 113 14.44 -6.48 20.82
C ARG A 113 13.12 -6.65 21.58
N ASP A 114 12.02 -6.19 21.00
CA ASP A 114 10.69 -6.23 21.62
C ASP A 114 9.85 -7.41 21.08
N ALA A 115 10.34 -8.13 20.08
CA ALA A 115 9.66 -9.27 19.46
C ALA A 115 10.15 -10.61 20.03
N ALA A 116 9.23 -11.56 20.23
CA ALA A 116 9.51 -12.86 20.85
C ALA A 116 10.54 -13.70 20.09
N ALA A 117 10.52 -13.64 18.75
CA ALA A 117 11.48 -14.36 17.90
C ALA A 117 12.80 -13.60 17.69
N GLY A 118 12.91 -12.36 18.19
CA GLY A 118 14.00 -11.46 17.81
C GLY A 118 13.92 -10.99 16.35
N HIS A 119 12.76 -11.14 15.70
CA HIS A 119 12.50 -10.70 14.33
C HIS A 119 11.75 -9.38 14.37
N PRO A 120 12.13 -8.37 13.56
CA PRO A 120 11.30 -7.18 13.45
C PRO A 120 9.95 -7.53 12.82
N LEU A 121 8.88 -6.93 13.33
CA LEU A 121 7.52 -7.12 12.84
C LEU A 121 6.94 -5.79 12.36
N VAL A 122 6.12 -5.83 11.31
CA VAL A 122 5.31 -4.69 10.88
C VAL A 122 3.85 -5.12 10.78
N SER A 123 2.94 -4.31 11.31
CA SER A 123 1.51 -4.49 11.11
C SER A 123 0.91 -3.34 10.33
N ARG A 124 -0.11 -3.65 9.51
CA ARG A 124 -0.83 -2.71 8.65
C ARG A 124 -2.31 -3.08 8.62
N ALA A 125 -3.18 -2.13 8.93
CA ALA A 125 -4.62 -2.16 8.68
C ALA A 125 -4.97 -1.12 7.62
N PHE A 126 -5.67 -1.54 6.56
CA PHE A 126 -6.15 -0.64 5.51
C PHE A 126 -7.65 -0.43 5.63
N ASP A 127 -8.07 0.84 5.72
CA ASP A 127 -9.45 1.24 5.94
C ASP A 127 -9.99 1.91 4.68
N PHE A 128 -11.17 1.48 4.23
CA PHE A 128 -11.79 2.02 3.03
C PHE A 128 -13.30 1.87 3.03
N ALA A 129 -13.97 2.70 2.24
CA ALA A 129 -15.42 2.70 2.14
C ALA A 129 -15.94 1.55 1.26
N LEU A 130 -16.97 0.82 1.72
CA LEU A 130 -17.74 -0.15 0.91
C LEU A 130 -19.22 0.29 0.77
N PRO A 131 -19.88 -0.03 -0.35
CA PRO A 131 -19.30 -0.61 -1.56
C PRO A 131 -18.38 0.41 -2.24
N CYS A 132 -17.23 -0.05 -2.76
CA CYS A 132 -16.36 0.78 -3.60
C CYS A 132 -17.05 1.24 -4.92
N GLY A 133 -18.26 0.74 -5.18
CA GLY A 133 -18.92 0.78 -6.49
C GLY A 133 -18.22 -0.16 -7.47
N ARG A 134 -18.96 -0.74 -8.42
CA ARG A 134 -18.29 -1.21 -9.65
C ARG A 134 -17.82 0.06 -10.33
N GLY A 135 -16.52 0.35 -10.24
CA GLY A 135 -15.92 1.45 -11.00
C GLY A 135 -16.35 1.37 -12.47
N PRO A 136 -16.41 2.50 -13.19
CA PRO A 136 -16.70 2.46 -14.61
C PRO A 136 -15.74 1.48 -15.32
N ARG A 137 -16.24 0.82 -16.37
CA ARG A 137 -15.39 -0.03 -17.22
C ARG A 137 -14.14 0.76 -17.61
N GLY A 138 -12.97 0.15 -17.45
CA GLY A 138 -11.66 0.76 -17.70
C GLY A 138 -10.95 1.35 -16.48
N SER A 139 -11.55 1.32 -15.28
CA SER A 139 -10.94 1.91 -14.06
C SER A 139 -9.87 1.06 -13.35
N GLY A 140 -9.65 -0.19 -13.79
CA GLY A 140 -8.74 -1.12 -13.10
C GLY A 140 -9.30 -1.68 -11.80
N PRO A 141 -8.47 -2.33 -10.95
CA PRO A 141 -8.91 -2.90 -9.68
C PRO A 141 -9.19 -1.81 -8.63
N GLY A 142 -10.39 -1.80 -8.05
CA GLY A 142 -10.70 -1.01 -6.85
C GLY A 142 -10.21 -1.68 -5.56
N ALA A 143 -10.41 -1.01 -4.42
CA ALA A 143 -10.11 -1.59 -3.10
C ALA A 143 -10.99 -2.80 -2.72
N ASP A 144 -12.11 -3.00 -3.42
CA ASP A 144 -12.97 -4.19 -3.29
C ASP A 144 -12.43 -5.39 -4.08
N ARG A 145 -11.42 -5.19 -4.95
CA ARG A 145 -10.80 -6.21 -5.79
C ARG A 145 -9.26 -6.15 -5.73
N PRO A 146 -8.64 -6.16 -4.53
CA PRO A 146 -7.19 -6.10 -4.45
C PRO A 146 -6.57 -7.42 -4.91
N TYR A 147 -5.32 -7.33 -5.35
CA TYR A 147 -4.47 -8.49 -5.59
C TYR A 147 -3.45 -8.60 -4.47
N LEU A 148 -3.23 -9.82 -3.99
CA LEU A 148 -1.97 -10.16 -3.35
C LEU A 148 -1.01 -10.58 -4.47
N LEU A 149 -0.14 -9.65 -4.86
CA LEU A 149 0.73 -9.80 -6.02
C LEU A 149 2.13 -10.26 -5.56
N GLU A 150 2.52 -11.45 -5.99
CA GLU A 150 3.84 -12.04 -5.77
C GLU A 150 4.64 -12.02 -7.09
N LEU A 151 5.67 -11.18 -7.15
CA LEU A 151 6.50 -10.99 -8.34
C LEU A 151 7.87 -11.62 -8.13
N HIS A 152 8.33 -12.37 -9.13
CA HIS A 152 9.70 -12.90 -9.23
C HIS A 152 10.30 -12.44 -10.56
N PRO A 153 10.73 -11.18 -10.66
CA PRO A 153 11.30 -10.65 -11.88
C PRO A 153 12.72 -11.20 -12.11
N THR A 154 13.18 -11.22 -13.36
CA THR A 154 14.60 -11.51 -13.67
C THR A 154 15.55 -10.42 -13.18
N ASP A 155 15.04 -9.19 -13.06
CA ASP A 155 15.79 -8.01 -12.64
C ASP A 155 14.97 -7.25 -11.57
N GLY A 156 15.61 -6.97 -10.43
CA GLY A 156 14.95 -6.44 -9.23
C GLY A 156 14.69 -7.52 -8.18
N HIS A 157 14.29 -7.10 -6.98
CA HIS A 157 13.94 -8.04 -5.91
C HIS A 157 12.59 -8.71 -6.16
N ALA A 158 12.44 -9.96 -5.74
CA ALA A 158 11.11 -10.56 -5.64
C ALA A 158 10.29 -9.84 -4.56
N THR A 159 8.99 -9.65 -4.79
CA THR A 159 8.12 -8.85 -3.90
C THR A 159 6.78 -9.53 -3.68
N LEU A 160 6.24 -9.42 -2.47
CA LEU A 160 4.88 -9.79 -2.10
C LEU A 160 4.18 -8.53 -1.59
N ALA A 161 3.14 -8.07 -2.30
CA ALA A 161 2.48 -6.82 -1.98
C ALA A 161 0.96 -6.89 -2.17
N VAL A 162 0.23 -6.14 -1.36
CA VAL A 162 -1.19 -5.89 -1.60
C VAL A 162 -1.32 -4.71 -2.58
N VAL A 163 -2.02 -4.95 -3.68
CA VAL A 163 -2.17 -4.02 -4.81
C VAL A 163 -3.63 -3.74 -5.05
N ALA A 164 -3.99 -2.48 -5.07
CA ALA A 164 -5.24 -1.96 -5.60
C ALA A 164 -4.95 -0.67 -6.38
N PHE A 165 -5.91 -0.23 -7.18
CA PHE A 165 -5.91 1.03 -7.92
C PHE A 165 -4.97 1.08 -9.13
N ASP A 166 -3.70 0.69 -8.99
CA ASP A 166 -2.76 0.54 -10.10
C ASP A 166 -2.13 -0.86 -10.09
N LEU A 167 -2.55 -1.70 -11.04
CA LEU A 167 -2.07 -3.08 -11.15
C LEU A 167 -0.60 -3.17 -11.60
N LEU A 168 -0.06 -2.13 -12.25
CA LEU A 168 1.24 -2.18 -12.92
C LEU A 168 2.39 -1.76 -12.00
N GLY A 169 2.30 -0.53 -11.51
CA GLY A 169 3.33 0.11 -10.71
C GLY A 169 2.94 0.24 -9.24
N GLY A 170 1.69 -0.01 -8.87
CA GLY A 170 1.21 0.28 -7.52
C GLY A 170 1.62 -0.74 -6.46
N ALA A 171 1.93 -0.25 -5.26
CA ALA A 171 1.95 -1.03 -4.02
C ALA A 171 1.41 -0.18 -2.86
N LEU A 172 0.40 -0.69 -2.15
CA LEU A 172 -0.14 -0.05 -0.94
C LEU A 172 0.69 -0.42 0.29
N ASP A 173 1.04 -1.69 0.37
CA ASP A 173 1.94 -2.26 1.35
C ASP A 173 2.55 -3.56 0.81
N GLY A 174 3.74 -3.92 1.28
CA GLY A 174 4.38 -5.17 0.89
C GLY A 174 5.73 -5.40 1.53
N ILE A 175 6.32 -6.55 1.19
CA ILE A 175 7.65 -7.00 1.60
C ILE A 175 8.43 -7.51 0.38
N ASN A 176 9.75 -7.40 0.39
CA ASN A 176 10.61 -7.97 -0.65
C ASN A 176 11.50 -9.12 -0.15
N ALA A 177 12.23 -9.74 -1.08
CA ALA A 177 13.14 -10.86 -0.84
C ALA A 177 14.30 -10.52 0.11
N GLU A 178 14.58 -9.23 0.36
CA GLU A 178 15.57 -8.80 1.32
C GLU A 178 15.00 -8.55 2.72
N GLY A 179 13.67 -8.61 2.87
CA GLY A 179 13.00 -8.33 4.13
C GLY A 179 12.76 -6.84 4.39
N LEU A 180 12.78 -6.01 3.33
CA LEU A 180 12.32 -4.63 3.38
C LEU A 180 10.79 -4.60 3.27
N VAL A 181 10.14 -3.97 4.25
CA VAL A 181 8.70 -3.68 4.25
C VAL A 181 8.49 -2.20 3.97
N VAL A 182 7.46 -1.92 3.18
CA VAL A 182 7.02 -0.56 2.82
C VAL A 182 5.51 -0.49 3.01
N VAL A 183 5.02 0.55 3.69
CA VAL A 183 3.60 0.76 3.98
C VAL A 183 3.22 2.22 3.70
N ALA A 184 2.27 2.45 2.80
CA ALA A 184 1.75 3.78 2.47
C ALA A 184 0.62 4.17 3.41
N ALA A 185 0.60 5.37 3.99
CA ALA A 185 -0.59 5.87 4.67
C ALA A 185 -0.91 7.30 4.24
N SER A 186 -2.19 7.55 3.99
CA SER A 186 -2.68 8.86 3.54
C SER A 186 -2.52 9.89 4.65
N ASP A 187 -2.03 11.08 4.33
CA ASP A 187 -2.04 12.22 5.24
C ASP A 187 -3.36 12.99 5.04
N VAL A 188 -4.37 12.64 5.84
CA VAL A 188 -5.72 13.23 5.73
C VAL A 188 -5.74 14.68 6.21
N GLU A 189 -4.85 15.05 7.15
CA GLU A 189 -4.72 16.44 7.58
C GLU A 189 -4.22 17.33 6.45
N ALA A 190 -3.22 16.85 5.70
CA ALA A 190 -2.71 17.53 4.52
C ALA A 190 -3.77 17.62 3.42
N ALA A 191 -4.49 16.53 3.16
CA ALA A 191 -5.55 16.50 2.16
C ALA A 191 -6.68 17.50 2.45
N GLU A 192 -7.09 17.65 3.72
CA GLU A 192 -8.09 18.64 4.15
C GLU A 192 -7.53 20.07 4.11
N ALA A 193 -6.28 20.27 4.50
CA ALA A 193 -5.67 21.61 4.58
C ALA A 193 -5.38 22.23 3.22
N ARG A 194 -5.06 21.41 2.21
CA ARG A 194 -4.79 21.89 0.86
C ARG A 194 -5.26 20.84 -0.16
N PRO A 195 -6.39 21.09 -0.85
CA PRO A 195 -6.79 20.25 -1.97
C PRO A 195 -5.63 20.16 -2.95
N LEU A 196 -5.27 18.93 -3.33
CA LEU A 196 -4.27 18.75 -4.36
C LEU A 196 -4.76 19.39 -5.66
N GLU A 197 -3.81 19.93 -6.42
CA GLU A 197 -4.08 20.27 -7.81
C GLU A 197 -4.50 18.97 -8.53
N PRO A 198 -5.59 18.99 -9.31
CA PRO A 198 -6.12 17.79 -9.98
C PRO A 198 -5.00 17.14 -10.78
N GLU A 199 -4.84 15.82 -10.63
CA GLU A 199 -3.78 14.97 -11.24
C GLU A 199 -2.77 15.81 -12.00
N ALA A 200 -1.84 16.44 -11.28
CA ALA A 200 -0.87 17.28 -11.93
C ALA A 200 -0.09 16.38 -12.89
N GLU A 201 -0.34 16.57 -14.19
CA GLU A 201 0.29 15.91 -15.32
C GLU A 201 1.81 16.12 -15.23
N THR A 202 2.48 15.30 -14.42
CA THR A 202 3.88 15.48 -14.05
C THR A 202 4.70 14.23 -14.36
N VAL A 203 6.01 14.39 -14.22
CA VAL A 203 7.01 13.37 -14.52
C VAL A 203 7.65 12.92 -13.22
N GLY A 204 7.78 11.62 -13.02
CA GLY A 204 8.29 10.99 -11.81
C GLY A 204 7.45 9.77 -11.41
N LEU A 205 7.64 9.32 -10.18
CA LEU A 205 6.82 8.27 -9.55
C LEU A 205 5.67 8.92 -8.77
N ASP A 206 4.45 8.43 -8.94
CA ASP A 206 3.40 8.74 -7.97
C ASP A 206 3.60 7.99 -6.65
N GLU A 207 2.72 8.23 -5.70
CA GLU A 207 2.72 7.58 -4.40
C GLU A 207 2.81 6.06 -4.51
N LEU A 208 1.90 5.39 -5.22
CA LEU A 208 1.88 3.92 -5.22
C LEU A 208 3.09 3.35 -5.96
N GLN A 209 3.53 4.02 -7.03
CA GLN A 209 4.74 3.68 -7.77
C GLN A 209 6.01 3.82 -6.93
N LEU A 210 6.07 4.82 -6.05
CA LEU A 210 7.20 5.01 -5.15
C LEU A 210 7.35 3.82 -4.20
N GLY A 211 6.24 3.35 -3.61
CA GLY A 211 6.24 2.18 -2.74
C GLY A 211 6.78 0.92 -3.43
N ARG A 212 6.30 0.66 -4.66
CA ARG A 212 6.78 -0.45 -5.49
C ARG A 212 8.27 -0.31 -5.85
N HIS A 213 8.69 0.89 -6.24
CA HIS A 213 10.08 1.16 -6.60
C HIS A 213 11.03 0.80 -5.44
N LEU A 214 10.69 1.17 -4.20
CA LEU A 214 11.47 0.80 -3.03
C LEU A 214 11.53 -0.72 -2.84
N LEU A 215 10.38 -1.41 -2.92
CA LEU A 215 10.33 -2.87 -2.77
C LEU A 215 11.16 -3.60 -3.83
N GLU A 216 11.25 -3.08 -5.05
CA GLU A 216 11.94 -3.76 -6.16
C GLU A 216 13.43 -3.43 -6.27
N THR A 217 13.89 -2.34 -5.65
CA THR A 217 15.26 -1.82 -5.86
C THR A 217 16.10 -1.67 -4.60
N CYS A 218 15.47 -1.66 -3.41
CA CYS A 218 16.18 -1.45 -2.15
C CYS A 218 16.21 -2.75 -1.33
N ALA A 219 17.40 -3.11 -0.84
CA ALA A 219 17.60 -4.25 0.03
C ALA A 219 17.34 -3.93 1.52
N ASN A 220 17.44 -2.67 1.92
CA ASN A 220 17.36 -2.27 3.33
C ASN A 220 16.88 -0.81 3.50
N ALA A 221 16.62 -0.43 4.74
CA ALA A 221 16.08 0.87 5.09
C ALA A 221 17.06 2.02 4.76
N ILE A 222 18.38 1.78 4.73
CA ILE A 222 19.37 2.80 4.35
C ILE A 222 19.22 3.14 2.86
N GLN A 223 19.23 2.13 1.99
CA GLN A 223 19.02 2.31 0.55
C GLN A 223 17.66 2.95 0.27
N ALA A 224 16.62 2.58 1.02
CA ALA A 224 15.31 3.20 0.89
C ALA A 224 15.32 4.70 1.22
N ARG A 225 16.06 5.15 2.25
CA ARG A 225 16.22 6.58 2.55
C ARG A 225 16.90 7.32 1.40
N GLU A 226 17.97 6.74 0.85
CA GLU A 226 18.70 7.32 -0.28
C GLU A 226 17.80 7.42 -1.53
N ALA A 227 17.06 6.36 -1.84
CA ALA A 227 16.12 6.32 -2.95
C ALA A 227 15.00 7.36 -2.79
N LEU A 228 14.41 7.49 -1.60
CA LEU A 228 13.37 8.48 -1.31
C LEU A 228 13.86 9.93 -1.47
N LEU A 229 15.10 10.22 -1.05
CA LEU A 229 15.69 11.56 -1.19
C LEU A 229 16.12 11.87 -2.62
N ALA A 230 16.49 10.85 -3.40
CA ALA A 230 16.90 11.00 -4.79
C ALA A 230 15.72 11.00 -5.79
N ALA A 231 14.60 10.38 -5.42
CA ALA A 231 13.46 10.20 -6.31
C ALA A 231 12.78 11.53 -6.67
N LYS A 232 12.48 11.69 -7.97
CA LYS A 232 11.46 12.63 -8.39
C LYS A 232 10.10 11.95 -8.24
N HIS A 233 9.30 12.42 -7.30
CA HIS A 233 7.99 11.86 -7.04
C HIS A 233 6.92 12.97 -6.95
N HIS A 234 5.65 12.59 -7.05
CA HIS A 234 4.47 13.46 -6.96
C HIS A 234 3.32 12.75 -6.25
N TYR A 235 2.19 13.44 -6.07
CA TYR A 235 0.95 12.83 -5.60
C TYR A 235 -0.06 12.84 -6.75
N ALA A 236 -0.56 11.67 -7.13
CA ALA A 236 -1.61 11.50 -8.12
C ALA A 236 -3.00 11.75 -7.51
N ALA A 237 -3.22 11.30 -6.26
CA ALA A 237 -4.52 11.46 -5.60
C ALA A 237 -4.48 12.21 -4.27
N TYR A 238 -3.54 11.89 -3.37
CA TYR A 238 -3.46 12.50 -2.04
C TYR A 238 -2.04 12.43 -1.48
N PRO A 239 -1.68 13.33 -0.54
CA PRO A 239 -0.44 13.21 0.19
C PRO A 239 -0.37 11.90 0.96
N VAL A 240 0.75 11.20 0.83
CA VAL A 240 1.07 10.01 1.61
C VAL A 240 2.38 10.20 2.37
N HIS A 241 2.45 9.54 3.52
CA HIS A 241 3.68 9.21 4.22
C HIS A 241 3.92 7.70 4.20
N TRP A 242 5.16 7.32 4.44
CA TRP A 242 5.61 5.93 4.32
C TRP A 242 6.22 5.45 5.62
N LEU A 243 5.81 4.28 6.10
CA LEU A 243 6.60 3.51 7.06
C LEU A 243 7.46 2.54 6.26
N VAL A 244 8.77 2.59 6.49
CA VAL A 244 9.75 1.67 5.89
C VAL A 244 10.52 1.01 7.01
N ALA A 245 10.66 -0.32 6.96
CA ALA A 245 11.39 -1.10 7.94
C ALA A 245 12.11 -2.28 7.28
N ASP A 246 13.25 -2.69 7.81
CA ASP A 246 14.00 -3.85 7.29
C ASP A 246 14.22 -4.97 8.33
N ARG A 247 14.70 -6.12 7.83
CA ARG A 247 14.99 -7.32 8.63
C ARG A 247 16.04 -7.13 9.72
N HIS A 248 16.81 -6.04 9.68
CA HIS A 248 17.85 -5.73 10.65
C HIS A 248 17.32 -4.88 11.81
N GLY A 249 16.07 -4.41 11.71
CA GLY A 249 15.41 -3.62 12.74
C GLY A 249 15.56 -2.11 12.55
N ASP A 250 16.09 -1.66 11.41
CA ASP A 250 16.08 -0.26 11.05
C ASP A 250 14.72 0.10 10.47
N ALA A 251 14.08 1.14 11.02
CA ALA A 251 12.78 1.62 10.58
C ALA A 251 12.70 3.14 10.64
N PHE A 252 11.91 3.73 9.76
CA PHE A 252 11.64 5.16 9.73
C PHE A 252 10.29 5.47 9.09
N ALA A 253 9.74 6.64 9.41
CA ALA A 253 8.69 7.26 8.62
C ALA A 253 9.28 8.32 7.68
N PHE A 254 8.79 8.37 6.43
CA PHE A 254 9.10 9.40 5.45
C PHE A 254 7.87 10.22 5.13
N GLU A 255 7.99 11.53 5.30
CA GLU A 255 6.92 12.49 5.06
C GLU A 255 7.45 13.64 4.21
N VAL A 256 6.60 14.20 3.35
CA VAL A 256 6.95 15.38 2.56
C VAL A 256 6.03 16.51 2.98
N GLY A 257 6.63 17.66 3.34
CA GLY A 257 5.85 18.83 3.73
C GLY A 257 4.94 19.30 2.58
N LEU A 258 3.84 19.97 2.92
CA LEU A 258 2.84 20.45 1.95
C LEU A 258 3.40 21.29 0.79
N GLY A 259 4.49 22.03 1.03
CA GLY A 259 5.18 22.81 0.00
C GLY A 259 6.15 22.00 -0.88
N ARG A 260 6.33 20.71 -0.57
CA ARG A 260 7.26 19.76 -1.22
C ARG A 260 8.71 20.21 -1.29
N ASN A 261 9.09 21.20 -0.49
CA ASN A 261 10.44 21.74 -0.37
C ASN A 261 11.24 21.11 0.77
N ARG A 262 10.62 20.22 1.56
CA ARG A 262 11.24 19.56 2.69
C ARG A 262 10.75 18.12 2.80
N ALA A 263 11.69 17.20 2.88
CA ALA A 263 11.47 15.83 3.30
C ALA A 263 11.76 15.69 4.81
N HIS A 264 10.98 14.87 5.49
CA HIS A 264 11.13 14.53 6.90
C HIS A 264 11.40 13.03 7.01
N LEU A 265 12.53 12.69 7.63
CA LEU A 265 12.90 11.32 7.97
C LEU A 265 12.83 11.18 9.49
N LEU A 266 11.87 10.39 9.96
CA LEU A 266 11.59 10.20 11.38
C LEU A 266 12.03 8.80 11.77
N ASP A 267 13.24 8.71 12.34
CA ASP A 267 13.84 7.43 12.69
C ASP A 267 13.14 6.79 13.89
N ALA A 268 12.91 5.48 13.83
CA ALA A 268 12.39 4.71 14.95
C ALA A 268 13.43 4.57 16.08
N ALA A 269 14.73 4.69 15.78
CA ALA A 269 15.84 4.56 16.73
C ALA A 269 15.76 3.27 17.57
N GLY A 270 15.34 2.18 16.92
CA GLY A 270 15.12 0.88 17.52
C GLY A 270 13.92 0.82 18.47
N LEU A 271 13.07 1.84 18.56
CA LEU A 271 11.80 1.85 19.31
C LEU A 271 10.61 1.46 18.42
N PRO A 272 9.46 1.06 19.01
CA PRO A 272 8.25 0.88 18.22
C PRO A 272 7.79 2.20 17.59
N LEU A 273 7.43 2.16 16.31
CA LEU A 273 6.95 3.31 15.52
C LEU A 273 5.50 3.07 15.11
N VAL A 274 4.63 4.07 15.29
CA VAL A 274 3.21 4.01 14.90
C VAL A 274 2.93 5.08 13.85
N LEU A 275 2.31 4.67 12.74
CA LEU A 275 1.91 5.54 11.64
C LEU A 275 0.41 5.39 11.41
N THR A 276 -0.33 6.49 11.35
CA THR A 276 -1.76 6.49 10.99
C THR A 276 -1.99 7.42 9.82
N ASN A 277 -2.89 8.39 9.91
CA ASN A 277 -3.23 9.27 8.79
C ASN A 277 -2.92 10.76 9.05
N HIS A 278 -2.12 11.08 10.06
CA HIS A 278 -1.63 12.43 10.32
C HIS A 278 -0.11 12.47 10.20
N ALA A 279 0.46 13.62 9.85
CA ALA A 279 1.90 13.77 9.70
C ALA A 279 2.60 13.79 11.07
N LEU A 280 3.44 12.81 11.34
CA LEU A 280 4.20 12.67 12.58
C LEU A 280 5.18 13.84 12.79
N HIS A 281 5.74 14.45 11.73
CA HIS A 281 6.65 15.60 11.89
C HIS A 281 5.96 16.85 12.46
N ARG A 282 4.63 16.93 12.37
CA ARG A 282 3.81 18.02 12.93
C ARG A 282 3.39 17.76 14.36
N HIS A 283 3.48 16.51 14.81
CA HIS A 283 3.09 16.06 16.14
C HIS A 283 4.23 15.22 16.76
N PRO A 284 5.38 15.83 17.07
CA PRO A 284 6.50 15.09 17.66
C PRO A 284 6.07 14.38 18.94
N GLU A 285 6.61 13.19 19.24
CA GLU A 285 6.14 12.34 20.36
C GLU A 285 6.07 13.03 21.74
N ARG A 286 6.80 14.13 21.94
CA ARG A 286 6.81 14.90 23.20
C ARG A 286 5.63 15.86 23.34
N GLU A 287 4.89 16.08 22.27
CA GLU A 287 3.73 16.95 22.25
C GLU A 287 2.45 16.11 22.26
N PRO A 288 1.46 16.47 23.09
CA PRO A 288 0.19 15.75 23.09
C PRO A 288 -0.53 15.97 21.76
N LEU A 289 -0.96 14.88 21.12
CA LEU A 289 -1.88 14.97 19.99
C LEU A 289 -3.12 15.81 20.36
N PRO A 290 -3.71 16.56 19.41
CA PRO A 290 -4.91 17.34 19.65
C PRO A 290 -6.04 16.52 20.28
N ALA A 291 -6.81 17.13 21.17
CA ALA A 291 -7.92 16.45 21.84
C ALA A 291 -8.97 15.93 20.82
N GLY A 292 -9.62 14.82 21.15
CA GLY A 292 -10.61 14.17 20.28
C GLY A 292 -9.99 13.18 19.28
N PRO A 293 -10.82 12.66 18.35
CA PRO A 293 -10.42 11.59 17.45
C PRO A 293 -9.58 12.05 16.25
N GLY A 294 -9.65 13.33 15.87
CA GLY A 294 -9.03 13.85 14.64
C GLY A 294 -9.77 13.44 13.37
N PRO A 295 -9.37 13.97 12.20
CA PRO A 295 -9.94 13.60 10.91
C PRO A 295 -9.74 12.10 10.65
N ALA A 296 -10.78 11.42 10.15
CA ALA A 296 -10.82 9.96 9.96
C ALA A 296 -10.34 9.16 11.20
N GLY A 297 -10.58 9.68 12.41
CA GLY A 297 -10.20 9.04 13.68
C GLY A 297 -8.69 8.85 13.89
N THR A 298 -7.85 9.54 13.13
CA THR A 298 -6.40 9.32 13.08
C THR A 298 -5.72 9.40 14.47
N TYR A 299 -6.07 10.36 15.32
CA TYR A 299 -5.48 10.48 16.65
C TYR A 299 -5.99 9.41 17.61
N ALA A 300 -7.28 9.05 17.54
CA ALA A 300 -7.84 7.99 18.37
C ALA A 300 -7.19 6.64 18.04
N ARG A 301 -7.07 6.31 16.75
CA ARG A 301 -6.39 5.08 16.28
C ARG A 301 -4.93 5.06 16.67
N TRP A 302 -4.21 6.17 16.53
CA TRP A 302 -2.82 6.27 16.96
C TRP A 302 -2.67 6.02 18.46
N ARG A 303 -3.51 6.67 19.30
CA ARG A 303 -3.46 6.48 20.76
C ARG A 303 -3.80 5.05 21.15
N ALA A 304 -4.80 4.44 20.52
CA ALA A 304 -5.20 3.06 20.79
C ALA A 304 -4.06 2.07 20.47
N LEU A 305 -3.44 2.21 19.30
CA LEU A 305 -2.34 1.35 18.87
C LEU A 305 -1.07 1.60 19.69
N ARG A 306 -0.69 2.87 19.90
CA ARG A 306 0.48 3.21 20.73
C ARG A 306 0.32 2.77 22.18
N GLY A 307 -0.88 2.95 22.75
CA GLY A 307 -1.21 2.48 24.09
C GLY A 307 -1.09 0.97 24.20
N ALA A 308 -1.65 0.23 23.24
CA ALA A 308 -1.51 -1.23 23.19
C ALA A 308 -0.05 -1.68 23.10
N LEU A 309 0.78 -0.95 22.32
CA LEU A 309 2.21 -1.24 22.24
C LEU A 309 2.94 -0.97 23.57
N ALA A 310 2.56 0.07 24.30
CA ALA A 310 3.17 0.45 25.57
C ALA A 310 2.71 -0.42 26.76
N GLU A 311 1.52 -1.01 26.69
CA GLU A 311 0.95 -1.90 27.72
C GLU A 311 1.57 -3.31 27.71
N ALA A 312 2.32 -3.68 26.67
CA ALA A 312 2.88 -5.02 26.58
C ALA A 312 3.91 -5.30 27.65
N SER A 313 3.64 -6.33 28.44
CA SER A 313 4.58 -6.91 29.41
C SER A 313 5.36 -8.10 28.85
N GLU A 314 4.95 -8.63 27.71
CA GLU A 314 5.57 -9.79 27.06
C GLU A 314 6.09 -9.39 25.66
N PRO A 315 7.14 -10.07 25.15
CA PRO A 315 7.62 -9.86 23.80
C PRO A 315 6.53 -10.13 22.74
N TRP A 316 6.51 -9.31 21.70
CA TRP A 316 5.50 -9.36 20.65
C TRP A 316 5.63 -10.61 19.79
N THR A 317 4.52 -11.31 19.64
CA THR A 317 4.32 -12.35 18.61
C THR A 317 3.43 -11.78 17.49
N PRO A 318 3.43 -12.37 16.28
CA PRO A 318 2.52 -11.92 15.22
C PRO A 318 1.03 -11.91 15.66
N PRO A 319 0.51 -12.94 16.36
CA PRO A 319 -0.88 -12.90 16.87
C PRO A 319 -1.13 -11.81 17.92
N ALA A 320 -0.17 -11.55 18.81
CA ALA A 320 -0.29 -10.47 19.79
C ALA A 320 -0.34 -9.10 19.12
N LEU A 321 0.54 -8.87 18.14
CA LEU A 321 0.57 -7.62 17.38
C LEU A 321 -0.72 -7.44 16.55
N ALA A 322 -1.26 -8.51 15.98
CA ALA A 322 -2.55 -8.50 15.30
C ALA A 322 -3.69 -8.09 16.24
N ALA A 323 -3.74 -8.64 17.45
CA ALA A 323 -4.74 -8.28 18.45
C ALA A 323 -4.62 -6.82 18.93
N ALA A 324 -3.39 -6.29 19.05
CA ALA A 324 -3.16 -4.88 19.35
C ALA A 324 -3.62 -3.97 18.20
N ALA A 325 -3.29 -4.31 16.96
CA ALA A 325 -3.71 -3.57 15.76
C ALA A 325 -5.24 -3.54 15.60
N ALA A 326 -5.93 -4.62 15.98
CA ALA A 326 -7.40 -4.69 15.93
C ALA A 326 -8.10 -3.61 16.79
N ARG A 327 -7.43 -3.06 17.81
CA ARG A 327 -7.96 -1.92 18.60
C ARG A 327 -8.05 -0.62 17.82
N ALA A 328 -7.37 -0.54 16.67
CA ALA A 328 -7.39 0.60 15.76
C ALA A 328 -8.19 0.32 14.47
N PHE A 329 -8.90 -0.80 14.38
CA PHE A 329 -9.75 -1.08 13.23
C PHE A 329 -10.96 -0.15 13.17
N VAL A 330 -11.43 0.07 11.95
CA VAL A 330 -12.66 0.79 11.67
C VAL A 330 -13.78 -0.25 11.48
N GLU A 331 -14.85 -0.13 12.25
CA GLU A 331 -15.99 -1.06 12.29
C GLU A 331 -17.33 -0.34 12.02
N PRO A 332 -18.22 -0.88 11.18
CA PRO A 332 -19.49 -0.23 10.86
C PRO A 332 -20.58 -0.44 11.94
N PRO A 333 -21.58 0.44 11.99
CA PRO A 333 -21.44 1.86 12.30
C PRO A 333 -21.14 2.07 13.80
N GLY A 334 -20.22 2.96 14.16
CA GLY A 334 -19.89 3.30 15.57
C GLY A 334 -20.78 4.34 16.23
N GLY A 335 -21.82 4.84 15.55
CA GLY A 335 -22.82 5.75 16.13
C GLY A 335 -23.16 6.93 15.23
N PRO A 336 -23.99 7.87 15.70
CA PRO A 336 -24.36 9.05 14.92
C PRO A 336 -23.14 9.94 14.67
N GLY A 337 -22.79 10.15 13.39
CA GLY A 337 -21.72 11.06 12.95
C GLY A 337 -20.47 10.38 12.37
N GLU A 338 -20.38 9.06 12.39
CA GLU A 338 -19.31 8.32 11.71
C GLU A 338 -19.66 8.04 10.24
N LEU A 339 -18.64 8.00 9.38
CA LEU A 339 -18.77 7.63 7.97
C LEU A 339 -19.41 6.25 7.93
N THR A 340 -20.66 6.19 7.47
CA THR A 340 -21.55 5.02 7.61
C THR A 340 -21.04 3.78 6.89
N ASP A 341 -19.98 3.95 6.09
CA ASP A 341 -19.53 2.98 5.11
C ASP A 341 -18.02 2.69 5.14
N GLU A 342 -17.25 3.15 6.12
CA GLU A 342 -15.83 2.76 6.24
C GLU A 342 -15.64 1.52 7.10
N ARG A 343 -14.65 0.70 6.74
CA ARG A 343 -14.19 -0.45 7.52
C ARG A 343 -12.77 -0.85 7.17
N THR A 344 -12.11 -1.59 8.07
CA THR A 344 -10.80 -2.18 7.78
C THR A 344 -10.96 -3.35 6.80
N LEU A 345 -10.55 -3.19 5.53
CA LEU A 345 -10.71 -4.20 4.48
C LEU A 345 -9.71 -5.35 4.59
N TRP A 346 -8.46 -5.04 4.89
CA TRP A 346 -7.44 -6.06 5.18
C TRP A 346 -6.54 -5.62 6.30
N HIS A 347 -5.98 -6.63 6.97
CA HIS A 347 -4.99 -6.44 8.01
C HIS A 347 -3.87 -7.45 7.80
N GLY A 348 -2.63 -6.97 7.75
CA GLY A 348 -1.43 -7.75 7.57
C GLY A 348 -0.47 -7.62 8.76
N VAL A 349 0.24 -8.70 9.04
CA VAL A 349 1.43 -8.73 9.89
C VAL A 349 2.58 -9.35 9.08
N TYR A 350 3.63 -8.56 8.92
CA TYR A 350 4.86 -8.95 8.23
C TYR A 350 5.90 -9.39 9.26
N ASP A 351 6.48 -10.58 9.05
CA ASP A 351 7.74 -10.98 9.69
C ASP A 351 8.87 -10.70 8.70
N LEU A 352 9.70 -9.72 9.02
CA LEU A 352 10.68 -9.18 8.08
C LEU A 352 11.86 -10.12 7.88
N ARG A 353 12.16 -10.99 8.86
CA ARG A 353 13.27 -11.94 8.76
C ARG A 353 12.85 -13.21 8.01
N GLU A 354 11.62 -13.66 8.23
CA GLU A 354 11.04 -14.78 7.50
C GLU A 354 10.50 -14.38 6.11
N ARG A 355 10.46 -13.08 5.81
CA ARG A 355 9.93 -12.53 4.55
C ARG A 355 8.50 -13.00 4.29
N ALA A 356 7.72 -12.99 5.37
CA ALA A 356 6.39 -13.57 5.40
C ALA A 356 5.33 -12.51 5.71
N LEU A 357 4.14 -12.74 5.16
CA LEU A 357 2.93 -11.97 5.42
C LEU A 357 1.85 -12.92 5.93
N GLU A 358 1.33 -12.64 7.12
CA GLU A 358 0.07 -13.18 7.61
C GLU A 358 -1.02 -12.11 7.43
N VAL A 359 -2.06 -12.41 6.65
CA VAL A 359 -3.10 -11.43 6.27
C VAL A 359 -4.51 -11.96 6.51
N THR A 360 -5.40 -11.10 6.97
CA THR A 360 -6.86 -11.33 7.05
C THR A 360 -7.60 -10.34 6.16
N PHE A 361 -8.67 -10.83 5.53
CA PHE A 361 -9.50 -10.05 4.62
C PHE A 361 -10.92 -9.95 5.17
N PHE A 362 -11.55 -8.79 5.01
CA PHE A 362 -12.96 -8.57 5.30
C PHE A 362 -13.84 -9.48 4.43
N GLU A 363 -14.84 -10.13 5.03
CA GLU A 363 -15.80 -10.97 4.30
C GLU A 363 -17.19 -10.32 4.26
N ARG A 364 -17.70 -9.93 5.43
CA ARG A 364 -19.06 -9.42 5.62
C ARG A 364 -19.19 -8.76 6.99
N ASP A 365 -20.27 -8.00 7.17
CA ASP A 365 -20.70 -7.55 8.48
C ASP A 365 -21.71 -8.55 9.08
N GLU A 366 -21.71 -8.69 10.41
CA GLU A 366 -22.72 -9.44 11.15
C GLU A 366 -23.13 -8.72 12.44
N PRO A 367 -24.29 -9.03 13.05
CA PRO A 367 -24.69 -8.43 14.32
C PRO A 367 -23.66 -8.66 15.42
N ASP A 368 -23.29 -7.58 16.13
CA ASP A 368 -22.34 -7.65 17.24
C ASP A 368 -23.06 -8.11 18.52
N PRO A 369 -22.71 -9.28 19.10
CA PRO A 369 -23.32 -9.75 20.34
C PRO A 369 -22.99 -8.87 21.56
N LEU A 370 -21.93 -8.05 21.48
CA LEU A 370 -21.50 -7.15 22.56
C LEU A 370 -22.13 -5.76 22.46
N ARG A 371 -22.68 -5.39 21.29
CA ARG A 371 -23.20 -4.05 21.03
C ARG A 371 -24.60 -4.15 20.42
N ARG A 372 -25.64 -3.86 21.21
CA ARG A 372 -27.03 -3.92 20.76
C ARG A 372 -27.26 -3.00 19.56
N GLY A 373 -27.65 -3.58 18.42
CA GLY A 373 -27.87 -2.86 17.16
C GLY A 373 -26.58 -2.49 16.41
N GLY A 374 -25.43 -2.92 16.92
CA GLY A 374 -24.14 -2.77 16.25
C GLY A 374 -23.87 -3.91 15.28
N LEU A 375 -22.99 -3.64 14.32
CA LEU A 375 -22.37 -4.66 13.48
C LEU A 375 -20.91 -4.86 13.90
N ARG A 376 -20.34 -6.00 13.52
CA ARG A 376 -18.92 -6.29 13.55
C ARG A 376 -18.49 -6.90 12.23
N SER A 377 -17.25 -6.62 11.83
CA SER A 377 -16.64 -7.20 10.65
C SER A 377 -16.26 -8.66 10.90
N VAL A 378 -16.72 -9.55 10.02
CA VAL A 378 -16.22 -10.92 9.90
C VAL A 378 -15.06 -10.92 8.92
N ARG A 379 -13.98 -11.60 9.30
CA ARG A 379 -12.75 -11.69 8.50
C ARG A 379 -12.41 -13.15 8.22
N THR A 380 -11.66 -13.39 7.15
CA THR A 380 -11.06 -14.70 6.90
C THR A 380 -10.17 -15.13 8.08
N PRO A 381 -9.95 -16.44 8.27
CA PRO A 381 -8.80 -16.90 9.07
C PRO A 381 -7.50 -16.27 8.53
N PRO A 382 -6.45 -16.13 9.37
CA PRO A 382 -5.17 -15.64 8.91
C PRO A 382 -4.60 -16.54 7.80
N LEU A 383 -4.24 -15.92 6.68
CA LEU A 383 -3.63 -16.56 5.53
C LEU A 383 -2.15 -16.19 5.50
N ARG A 384 -1.27 -17.18 5.44
CA ARG A 384 0.17 -16.96 5.46
C ARG A 384 0.82 -17.18 4.08
N PHE A 385 1.68 -16.24 3.71
CA PHE A 385 2.45 -16.22 2.47
C PHE A 385 3.92 -15.94 2.82
N GLU A 386 4.85 -16.48 2.05
CA GLU A 386 6.28 -16.40 2.30
C GLU A 386 7.00 -16.26 0.96
N LEU A 387 7.87 -15.26 0.84
CA LEU A 387 8.75 -15.16 -0.32
C LEU A 387 9.85 -16.21 -0.21
N ARG A 388 9.74 -17.23 -1.05
CA ARG A 388 10.74 -18.28 -1.23
C ARG A 388 11.55 -18.00 -2.48
N ASP A 389 12.86 -18.22 -2.36
CA ASP A 389 13.84 -18.09 -3.44
C ASP A 389 13.62 -19.12 -4.56
#